data_AF-A0A840EAM6-F1
#
_entry.id   AF-A0A840EAM6-F1
#
_cell.length_a   1.000
_cell.length_b   1.000
_cell.length_c   1.000
_cell.angle_alpha   90.00
_cell.angle_beta   90.00
_cell.angle_gamma   90.00
#
_symmetry.space_group_name_H-M   'P 1'
#
loop_
_entity.id
_entity.type
_entity.pdbx_description
1 polymer ?
#
loop_
_entity_poly.entity_id
_entity_poly.type
_entity_poly.pdbx_seq_one_letter_code
_entity_poly.pdbx_strand_id
1 'polypeptide(L)'
;MFRTNPFSRGTPPLARIIAAPDRYTLEEIRDSVLQLIAKWYRQPIGRISRLAHTSPSGGPALQVATGLAGGIKSGTLTEIKRIKGTFARQFDNRLLSCVRQDPVQREKIFRYWYETFRWMVDRDGEASRSCPQAANRLDAYHNAMTSLYQKALDPAFSFERGSGIYLRAVFRTECASQSRHRLTHKEHMERAATDIDLTGFDQGVIARLTFPPPVLTQESLDHIKHHHRRCYTLLHKRYLGYSYEELAVIFRKTAGSLRNEISKCRKELRERYQST
;
A
#
# COMPACT_ATOMS: atom_id res chain seq x y z
N MET A 1 -22.96 24.86 -22.99
CA MET A 1 -22.38 23.85 -23.91
C MET A 1 -22.10 22.58 -23.12
N PHE A 2 -22.99 21.58 -23.21
CA PHE A 2 -22.79 20.29 -22.57
C PHE A 2 -21.76 19.47 -23.36
N ARG A 3 -20.57 19.26 -22.80
CA ARG A 3 -19.63 18.26 -23.35
C ARG A 3 -20.23 16.88 -23.11
N THR A 4 -20.75 16.29 -24.18
CA THR A 4 -21.15 14.89 -24.23
C THR A 4 -19.97 14.01 -23.80
N ASN A 5 -20.25 13.05 -22.92
CA ASN A 5 -19.28 12.07 -22.47
C ASN A 5 -18.85 11.21 -23.68
N PRO A 6 -17.58 11.25 -24.14
CA PRO A 6 -17.18 10.62 -25.41
C PRO A 6 -17.23 9.08 -25.39
N PHE A 7 -17.55 8.45 -24.25
CA PHE A 7 -17.18 7.06 -23.99
C PHE A 7 -18.35 6.09 -23.74
N SER A 8 -19.56 6.34 -24.24
CA SER A 8 -20.70 5.47 -23.85
C SER A 8 -21.60 4.87 -24.93
N ARG A 9 -21.34 5.04 -26.23
CA ARG A 9 -21.98 4.22 -27.28
C ARG A 9 -21.02 4.04 -28.46
N GLY A 10 -20.46 2.83 -28.65
CA GLY A 10 -19.74 2.47 -29.87
C GLY A 10 -18.33 1.88 -29.72
N THR A 11 -17.70 1.99 -28.54
CA THR A 11 -16.33 1.46 -28.37
C THR A 11 -16.31 -0.08 -28.44
N PRO A 12 -15.51 -0.69 -29.33
CA PRO A 12 -15.51 -2.14 -29.49
C PRO A 12 -14.88 -2.84 -28.27
N PRO A 13 -15.34 -4.05 -27.89
CA PRO A 13 -14.67 -4.83 -26.86
C PRO A 13 -13.22 -5.10 -27.23
N LEU A 14 -12.28 -4.94 -26.27
CA LEU A 14 -10.86 -5.14 -26.51
C LEU A 14 -10.52 -6.53 -27.08
N ALA A 15 -11.31 -7.56 -26.74
CA ALA A 15 -11.15 -8.89 -27.32
C ALA A 15 -11.35 -8.92 -28.84
N ARG A 16 -12.32 -8.15 -29.37
CA ARG A 16 -12.53 -8.01 -30.82
C ARG A 16 -11.40 -7.23 -31.48
N ILE A 17 -10.92 -6.19 -30.80
CA ILE A 17 -9.78 -5.39 -31.27
C ILE A 17 -8.52 -6.24 -31.38
N ILE A 18 -8.20 -7.02 -30.36
CA ILE A 18 -7.03 -7.89 -30.35
C ILE A 18 -7.07 -8.93 -31.49
N ALA A 19 -8.26 -9.42 -31.84
CA ALA A 19 -8.42 -10.41 -32.91
C ALA A 19 -8.23 -9.80 -34.33
N ALA A 20 -8.44 -8.50 -34.49
CA ALA A 20 -8.33 -7.81 -35.77
C ALA A 20 -7.91 -6.32 -35.58
N PRO A 21 -6.69 -6.05 -35.07
CA PRO A 21 -6.28 -4.70 -34.66
C PRO A 21 -6.22 -3.72 -35.83
N ASP A 22 -6.01 -4.22 -37.05
CA ASP A 22 -5.96 -3.40 -38.27
C ASP A 22 -7.29 -2.70 -38.58
N ARG A 23 -8.41 -3.28 -38.14
CA ARG A 23 -9.76 -2.74 -38.37
C ARG A 23 -10.13 -1.54 -37.51
N TYR A 24 -9.30 -1.19 -36.52
CA TYR A 24 -9.60 -0.17 -35.53
C TYR A 24 -8.53 0.93 -35.52
N THR A 25 -8.96 2.17 -35.33
CA THR A 25 -8.08 3.32 -35.17
C THR A 25 -7.34 3.26 -33.82
N LEU A 26 -6.19 3.94 -33.70
CA LEU A 26 -5.46 4.00 -32.42
C LEU A 26 -6.31 4.59 -31.29
N GLU A 27 -7.22 5.51 -31.60
CA GLU A 27 -8.12 6.12 -30.62
C GLU A 27 -9.14 5.10 -30.10
N GLU A 28 -9.78 4.33 -30.97
CA GLU A 28 -10.72 3.27 -30.56
C GLU A 28 -10.03 2.21 -29.69
N ILE A 29 -8.79 1.84 -30.03
CA ILE A 29 -8.00 0.89 -29.24
C ILE A 29 -7.70 1.47 -27.86
N ARG A 30 -7.19 2.71 -27.80
CA ARG A 30 -6.88 3.43 -26.55
C ARG A 30 -8.11 3.52 -25.65
N ASP A 31 -9.25 3.86 -26.22
CA ASP A 31 -10.50 4.04 -25.47
C ASP A 31 -11.02 2.71 -24.93
N SER A 32 -10.86 1.63 -25.71
CA SER A 32 -11.16 0.26 -25.28
C SER A 32 -10.26 -0.22 -24.15
N VAL A 33 -8.97 0.16 -24.18
CA VAL A 33 -8.04 -0.08 -23.07
C VAL A 33 -8.51 0.68 -21.82
N LEU A 34 -8.83 1.97 -21.93
CA LEU A 34 -9.33 2.77 -20.80
C LEU A 34 -10.61 2.20 -20.20
N GLN A 35 -11.56 1.75 -21.04
CA GLN A 35 -12.78 1.07 -20.57
C GLN A 35 -12.48 -0.22 -19.81
N LEU A 36 -11.59 -1.06 -20.34
CA LEU A 36 -11.17 -2.30 -19.68
C LEU A 36 -10.58 -2.03 -18.30
N ILE A 37 -9.72 -1.02 -18.21
CA ILE A 37 -9.02 -0.64 -16.98
C ILE A 37 -9.98 0.00 -15.98
N ALA A 38 -10.85 0.90 -16.42
CA ALA A 38 -11.89 1.49 -15.57
C ALA A 38 -12.75 0.41 -14.91
N LYS A 39 -13.16 -0.60 -15.69
CA LYS A 39 -13.86 -1.77 -15.15
C LYS A 39 -13.01 -2.56 -14.15
N TRP A 40 -11.72 -2.71 -14.41
CA TRP A 40 -10.82 -3.48 -13.54
C TRP A 40 -10.53 -2.79 -12.20
N TYR A 41 -10.23 -1.48 -12.24
CA TYR A 41 -10.06 -0.65 -11.05
C TYR A 41 -11.39 -0.30 -10.37
N ARG A 42 -12.54 -0.62 -10.99
CA ARG A 42 -13.89 -0.27 -10.53
C ARG A 42 -14.06 1.24 -10.33
N GLN A 43 -13.51 2.02 -11.24
CA GLN A 43 -13.57 3.48 -11.20
C GLN A 43 -14.16 4.02 -12.50
N PRO A 44 -14.88 5.15 -12.46
CA PRO A 44 -15.32 5.83 -13.68
C PRO A 44 -14.12 6.21 -14.55
N ILE A 45 -14.24 6.06 -15.88
CA ILE A 45 -13.19 6.43 -16.84
C ILE A 45 -12.77 7.88 -16.63
N GLY A 46 -13.74 8.80 -16.49
CA GLY A 46 -13.45 10.22 -16.27
C GLY A 46 -12.68 10.51 -14.99
N ARG A 47 -12.70 9.61 -13.99
CA ARG A 47 -11.88 9.73 -12.78
C ARG A 47 -10.46 9.27 -13.04
N ILE A 48 -10.28 8.12 -13.70
CA ILE A 48 -8.96 7.58 -14.05
C ILE A 48 -8.22 8.52 -15.03
N SER A 49 -8.90 9.01 -16.07
CA SER A 49 -8.29 9.83 -17.12
C SER A 49 -7.86 11.23 -16.64
N ARG A 50 -8.49 11.75 -15.59
CA ARG A 50 -8.18 13.08 -15.01
C ARG A 50 -7.28 13.02 -13.77
N LEU A 51 -7.00 11.84 -13.24
CA LEU A 51 -6.15 11.69 -12.07
C LEU A 51 -4.74 12.20 -12.40
N ALA A 52 -4.16 13.01 -11.52
CA ALA A 52 -2.82 13.58 -11.70
C ALA A 52 -2.62 14.31 -13.04
N HIS A 53 -3.69 14.90 -13.58
CA HIS A 53 -3.62 15.67 -14.82
C HIS A 53 -2.92 17.01 -14.55
N THR A 54 -1.68 17.13 -15.02
CA THR A 54 -0.83 18.33 -14.84
C THR A 54 -0.35 18.92 -16.16
N SER A 55 -0.70 18.32 -17.31
CA SER A 55 -0.18 18.70 -18.62
C SER A 55 -1.25 18.62 -19.72
N PRO A 56 -1.18 19.48 -20.76
CA PRO A 56 -2.03 19.40 -21.95
C PRO A 56 -1.89 18.08 -22.72
N SER A 57 -0.81 17.31 -22.51
CA SER A 57 -0.57 16.00 -23.13
C SER A 57 -1.46 14.86 -22.60
N GLY A 58 -2.35 15.14 -21.64
CA GLY A 58 -3.26 14.15 -21.04
C GLY A 58 -2.76 13.62 -19.70
N GLY A 59 -3.67 13.06 -18.90
CA GLY A 59 -3.32 12.43 -17.61
C GLY A 59 -2.51 11.14 -17.78
N PRO A 60 -1.86 10.62 -16.73
CA PRO A 60 -1.04 9.41 -16.78
C PRO A 60 -1.74 8.20 -17.41
N ALA A 61 -3.04 8.02 -17.13
CA ALA A 61 -3.81 6.93 -17.70
C ALA A 61 -3.94 7.02 -19.22
N LEU A 62 -4.13 8.23 -19.77
CA LEU A 62 -4.23 8.45 -21.20
C LEU A 62 -2.90 8.16 -21.90
N GLN A 63 -1.79 8.62 -21.31
CA GLN A 63 -0.45 8.37 -21.83
C GLN A 63 -0.13 6.87 -21.89
N VAL A 64 -0.45 6.13 -20.82
CA VAL A 64 -0.25 4.66 -20.79
C VAL A 64 -1.17 3.97 -21.80
N ALA A 65 -2.45 4.34 -21.87
CA ALA A 65 -3.39 3.76 -22.82
C ALA A 65 -2.97 3.97 -24.27
N THR A 66 -2.44 5.15 -24.62
CA THR A 66 -1.90 5.45 -25.95
C THR A 66 -0.70 4.55 -26.28
N GLY A 67 0.23 4.36 -25.34
CA GLY A 67 1.35 3.45 -25.54
C GLY A 67 0.93 1.99 -25.76
N LEU A 68 -0.07 1.53 -25.00
CA LEU A 68 -0.61 0.18 -25.18
C LEU A 68 -1.39 0.04 -26.49
N ALA A 69 -2.11 1.09 -26.92
CA ALA A 69 -2.81 1.08 -28.20
C ALA A 69 -1.86 0.87 -29.37
N GLY A 70 -0.69 1.53 -29.36
CA GLY A 70 0.37 1.29 -30.34
C GLY A 70 0.88 -0.15 -30.32
N GLY A 71 1.08 -0.73 -29.13
CA GLY A 71 1.51 -2.12 -28.99
C GLY A 71 0.48 -3.15 -29.46
N ILE A 72 -0.81 -2.87 -29.28
CA ILE A 72 -1.89 -3.71 -29.81
C ILE A 72 -1.96 -3.58 -31.32
N LYS A 73 -1.86 -2.36 -31.85
CA LYS A 73 -1.88 -2.09 -33.30
C LYS A 73 -0.73 -2.78 -34.02
N SER A 74 0.46 -2.83 -33.42
CA SER A 74 1.63 -3.52 -33.98
C SER A 74 1.66 -5.04 -33.75
N GLY A 75 0.65 -5.60 -33.07
CA GLY A 75 0.62 -7.04 -32.74
C GLY A 75 1.60 -7.47 -31.64
N THR A 76 2.28 -6.54 -30.96
CA THR A 76 3.21 -6.87 -29.85
C THR A 76 2.49 -7.13 -28.52
N LEU A 77 1.24 -6.68 -28.39
CA LEU A 77 0.36 -6.92 -27.25
C LEU A 77 -0.94 -7.61 -27.69
N THR A 78 -0.95 -8.93 -27.61
CA THR A 78 -2.06 -9.78 -28.08
C THR A 78 -2.90 -10.40 -26.95
N GLU A 79 -2.53 -10.18 -25.68
CA GLU A 79 -3.20 -10.82 -24.55
C GLU A 79 -3.79 -9.80 -23.57
N ILE A 80 -5.10 -9.93 -23.28
CA ILE A 80 -5.81 -9.06 -22.33
C ILE A 80 -5.13 -9.09 -20.94
N LYS A 81 -4.66 -10.26 -20.48
CA LYS A 81 -3.99 -10.39 -19.18
C LYS A 81 -2.68 -9.58 -19.14
N ARG A 82 -1.89 -9.65 -20.20
CA ARG A 82 -0.62 -8.90 -20.35
C ARG A 82 -0.89 -7.40 -20.45
N ILE A 83 -1.92 -6.99 -21.20
CA ILE A 83 -2.34 -5.58 -21.33
C ILE A 83 -2.73 -5.01 -19.96
N LYS A 84 -3.56 -5.72 -19.18
CA LYS A 84 -3.93 -5.33 -17.82
C LYS A 84 -2.71 -5.18 -16.92
N GLY A 85 -1.86 -6.21 -16.85
CA GLY A 85 -0.66 -6.19 -16.01
C GLY A 85 0.28 -5.04 -16.37
N THR A 86 0.48 -4.81 -17.66
CA THR A 86 1.34 -3.72 -18.17
C THR A 86 0.74 -2.36 -17.84
N PHE A 87 -0.57 -2.17 -18.04
CA PHE A 87 -1.24 -0.92 -17.69
C PHE A 87 -1.09 -0.62 -16.21
N ALA A 88 -1.47 -1.55 -15.31
CA ALA A 88 -1.42 -1.30 -13.87
C ALA A 88 -0.01 -0.91 -13.43
N ARG A 89 1.00 -1.66 -13.87
CA ARG A 89 2.40 -1.38 -13.56
C ARG A 89 2.81 0.02 -14.03
N GLN A 90 2.57 0.38 -15.28
CA GLN A 90 3.00 1.67 -15.82
C GLN A 90 2.20 2.83 -15.23
N PHE A 91 0.88 2.68 -15.10
CA PHE A 91 0.00 3.70 -14.55
C PHE A 91 0.31 3.98 -13.09
N ASP A 92 0.37 2.95 -12.24
CA ASP A 92 0.64 3.12 -10.82
C ASP A 92 2.05 3.70 -10.58
N ASN A 93 3.05 3.35 -11.39
CA ASN A 93 4.39 3.96 -11.29
C ASN A 93 4.44 5.41 -11.78
N ARG A 94 3.60 5.80 -12.75
CA ARG A 94 3.45 7.22 -13.11
C ARG A 94 2.77 8.01 -11.99
N LEU A 95 1.73 7.44 -11.37
CA LEU A 95 1.11 8.05 -10.19
C LEU A 95 2.11 8.18 -9.04
N LEU A 96 2.96 7.18 -8.83
CA LEU A 96 4.04 7.22 -7.85
C LEU A 96 5.04 8.35 -8.14
N SER A 97 5.37 8.60 -9.41
CA SER A 97 6.18 9.77 -9.80
C SER A 97 5.48 11.08 -9.42
N CYS A 98 4.18 11.22 -9.68
CA CYS A 98 3.41 12.40 -9.31
C CYS A 98 3.35 12.61 -7.78
N VAL A 99 3.18 11.53 -7.00
CA VAL A 99 3.19 11.55 -5.52
C VAL A 99 4.48 12.17 -4.96
N ARG A 100 5.62 11.88 -5.60
CA ARG A 100 6.94 12.36 -5.17
C ARG A 100 7.17 13.82 -5.52
N GLN A 101 6.61 14.27 -6.63
CA GLN A 101 6.85 15.61 -7.18
C GLN A 101 5.93 16.69 -6.61
N ASP A 102 4.68 16.34 -6.29
CA ASP A 102 3.65 17.32 -5.92
C ASP A 102 2.82 16.85 -4.70
N PRO A 103 2.91 17.52 -3.54
CA PRO A 103 2.12 17.22 -2.34
C PRO A 103 0.60 17.28 -2.57
N VAL A 104 0.10 18.17 -3.43
CA VAL A 104 -1.34 18.28 -3.74
C VAL A 104 -1.81 17.07 -4.55
N GLN A 105 -0.99 16.60 -5.49
CA GLN A 105 -1.30 15.38 -6.25
C GLN A 105 -1.16 14.15 -5.38
N ARG A 106 -0.20 14.14 -4.45
CA ARG A 106 -0.01 13.06 -3.49
C ARG A 106 -1.31 12.72 -2.76
N GLU A 107 -1.95 13.70 -2.12
CA GLU A 107 -3.19 13.46 -1.39
C GLU A 107 -4.30 12.91 -2.29
N LYS A 108 -4.49 13.50 -3.49
CA LYS A 108 -5.49 13.05 -4.47
C LYS A 108 -5.25 11.60 -4.91
N ILE A 109 -4.00 11.22 -5.13
CA ILE A 109 -3.61 9.87 -5.56
C ILE A 109 -3.79 8.87 -4.42
N PHE A 110 -3.43 9.22 -3.19
CA PHE A 110 -3.65 8.37 -2.03
C PHE A 110 -5.13 8.13 -1.76
N ARG A 111 -5.95 9.17 -1.87
CA ARG A 111 -7.42 9.07 -1.79
C ARG A 111 -7.96 8.16 -2.90
N TYR A 112 -7.45 8.29 -4.11
CA TYR A 112 -7.79 7.40 -5.22
C TYR A 112 -7.46 5.93 -4.92
N TRP A 113 -6.25 5.61 -4.47
CA TRP A 113 -5.88 4.24 -4.11
C TRP A 113 -6.72 3.71 -2.94
N TYR A 114 -6.92 4.54 -1.92
CA TYR A 114 -7.75 4.20 -0.76
C TYR A 114 -9.15 3.76 -1.18
N GLU A 115 -9.85 4.57 -1.97
CA GLU A 115 -11.21 4.25 -2.39
C GLU A 115 -11.26 3.08 -3.39
N THR A 116 -10.30 3.02 -4.31
CA THR A 116 -10.21 1.97 -5.33
C THR A 116 -10.07 0.59 -4.72
N PHE A 117 -9.29 0.45 -3.65
CA PHE A 117 -8.99 -0.86 -3.07
C PHE A 117 -9.74 -1.13 -1.76
N ARG A 118 -10.58 -0.20 -1.29
CA ARG A 118 -11.36 -0.35 -0.04
C ARG A 118 -12.25 -1.59 -0.01
N TRP A 119 -12.67 -2.07 -1.19
CA TRP A 119 -13.46 -3.30 -1.31
C TRP A 119 -12.74 -4.55 -0.78
N MET A 120 -11.41 -4.55 -0.69
CA MET A 120 -10.64 -5.70 -0.19
C MET A 120 -10.98 -6.03 1.26
N VAL A 121 -11.32 -5.03 2.07
CA VAL A 121 -11.75 -5.21 3.47
C VAL A 121 -12.95 -6.14 3.57
N ASP A 122 -13.86 -6.12 2.59
CA ASP A 122 -15.12 -6.88 2.67
C ASP A 122 -15.10 -8.15 1.81
N ARG A 123 -14.30 -8.18 0.73
CA ARG A 123 -14.36 -9.27 -0.26
C ARG A 123 -13.08 -10.08 -0.42
N ASP A 124 -11.99 -9.75 0.27
CA ASP A 124 -10.79 -10.59 0.22
C ASP A 124 -10.95 -11.82 1.13
N GLY A 125 -11.23 -12.97 0.52
CA GLY A 125 -11.53 -14.20 1.26
C GLY A 125 -10.35 -14.78 2.07
N GLU A 126 -9.10 -14.38 1.79
CA GLU A 126 -7.98 -14.77 2.63
C GLU A 126 -7.90 -13.89 3.87
N ALA A 127 -8.01 -12.57 3.69
CA ALA A 127 -8.07 -11.63 4.81
C ALA A 127 -9.27 -11.91 5.72
N SER A 128 -10.45 -12.25 5.17
CA SER A 128 -11.63 -12.63 5.97
C SER A 128 -11.43 -13.91 6.79
N ARG A 129 -10.59 -14.84 6.33
CA ARG A 129 -10.24 -16.04 7.11
C ARG A 129 -9.21 -15.72 8.20
N SER A 130 -8.17 -14.97 7.85
CA SER A 130 -7.09 -14.62 8.78
C SER A 130 -7.49 -13.57 9.82
N CYS A 131 -8.42 -12.68 9.49
CA CYS A 131 -8.92 -11.61 10.33
C CYS A 131 -10.45 -11.51 10.19
N PRO A 132 -11.22 -12.33 10.95
CA PRO A 132 -12.67 -12.48 10.73
C PRO A 132 -13.51 -11.26 11.07
N GLN A 133 -13.02 -10.36 11.92
CA GLN A 133 -13.75 -9.14 12.28
C GLN A 133 -13.54 -8.02 11.26
N ALA A 134 -14.64 -7.39 10.82
CA ALA A 134 -14.60 -6.32 9.83
C ALA A 134 -13.83 -5.07 10.31
N ALA A 135 -13.95 -4.72 11.60
CA ALA A 135 -13.20 -3.61 12.20
C ALA A 135 -11.68 -3.83 12.09
N ASN A 136 -11.20 -4.99 12.50
CA ASN A 136 -9.79 -5.34 12.41
C ASN A 136 -9.28 -5.33 10.95
N ARG A 137 -10.07 -5.82 9.99
CA ARG A 137 -9.73 -5.71 8.56
C ARG A 137 -9.66 -4.26 8.09
N LEU A 138 -10.51 -3.39 8.61
CA LEU A 138 -10.43 -1.96 8.31
C LEU A 138 -9.13 -1.36 8.85
N ASP A 139 -8.76 -1.68 10.09
CA ASP A 139 -7.50 -1.23 10.70
C ASP A 139 -6.28 -1.76 9.93
N ALA A 140 -6.30 -3.03 9.52
CA ALA A 140 -5.25 -3.64 8.71
C ALA A 140 -5.13 -2.95 7.34
N TYR A 141 -6.25 -2.51 6.77
CA TYR A 141 -6.26 -1.76 5.52
C TYR A 141 -5.69 -0.35 5.70
N HIS A 142 -6.00 0.33 6.80
CA HIS A 142 -5.39 1.61 7.15
C HIS A 142 -3.88 1.48 7.32
N ASN A 143 -3.40 0.47 8.05
CA ASN A 143 -1.96 0.19 8.18
C ASN A 143 -1.29 -0.09 6.83
N ALA A 144 -1.96 -0.82 5.93
CA ALA A 144 -1.43 -1.07 4.59
C ALA A 144 -1.34 0.21 3.75
N MET A 145 -2.32 1.12 3.89
CA MET A 145 -2.29 2.43 3.22
C MET A 145 -1.20 3.34 3.80
N THR A 146 -0.99 3.34 5.11
CA THR A 146 0.14 4.03 5.76
C THR A 146 1.48 3.49 5.29
N SER A 147 1.63 2.16 5.19
CA SER A 147 2.83 1.52 4.67
C SER A 147 3.08 1.90 3.21
N LEU A 148 2.02 1.99 2.39
CA LEU A 148 2.13 2.49 1.03
C LEU A 148 2.55 3.97 1.01
N TYR A 149 2.00 4.80 1.90
CA TYR A 149 2.38 6.21 2.00
C TYR A 149 3.87 6.39 2.25
N GLN A 150 4.40 5.69 3.25
CA GLN A 150 5.83 5.73 3.57
C GLN A 150 6.69 5.21 2.41
N LYS A 151 6.32 4.06 1.83
CA LYS A 151 7.06 3.47 0.70
C LYS A 151 6.99 4.30 -0.56
N ALA A 152 5.92 5.04 -0.80
CA ALA A 152 5.78 5.84 -2.00
C ALA A 152 6.79 7.01 -2.06
N LEU A 153 7.25 7.48 -0.89
CA LEU A 153 8.25 8.54 -0.78
C LEU A 153 9.68 8.05 -0.99
N ASP A 154 9.94 6.74 -0.85
CA ASP A 154 11.24 6.13 -1.15
C ASP A 154 11.50 6.16 -2.66
N PRO A 155 12.56 6.84 -3.16
CA PRO A 155 12.86 6.91 -4.59
C PRO A 155 13.12 5.55 -5.24
N ALA A 156 13.67 4.59 -4.50
CA ALA A 156 13.99 3.25 -4.99
C ALA A 156 12.74 2.35 -5.12
N PHE A 157 11.64 2.71 -4.46
CA PHE A 157 10.42 1.92 -4.53
C PHE A 157 9.77 2.01 -5.91
N SER A 158 9.27 0.89 -6.41
CA SER A 158 8.40 0.85 -7.59
C SER A 158 7.42 -0.31 -7.49
N PHE A 159 6.29 -0.18 -8.16
CA PHE A 159 5.35 -1.29 -8.27
C PHE A 159 5.80 -2.23 -9.39
N GLU A 160 6.25 -3.43 -9.03
CA GLU A 160 6.57 -4.47 -10.03
C GLU A 160 5.32 -5.02 -10.73
N ARG A 161 4.21 -5.15 -9.99
CA ARG A 161 2.96 -5.78 -10.44
C ARG A 161 1.71 -4.90 -10.25
N GLY A 162 1.91 -3.60 -10.01
CA GLY A 162 0.84 -2.64 -9.74
C GLY A 162 0.48 -2.49 -8.25
N SER A 163 -0.18 -1.38 -7.94
CA SER A 163 -0.53 -0.96 -6.58
C SER A 163 -1.51 -1.92 -5.91
N GLY A 164 -2.47 -2.46 -6.66
CA GLY A 164 -3.47 -3.38 -6.12
C GLY A 164 -2.88 -4.71 -5.63
N ILE A 165 -1.83 -5.23 -6.29
CA ILE A 165 -1.14 -6.45 -5.84
C ILE A 165 -0.30 -6.17 -4.59
N TYR A 166 0.43 -5.05 -4.60
CA TYR A 166 1.20 -4.60 -3.43
C TYR A 166 0.31 -4.40 -2.20
N LEU A 167 -0.76 -3.59 -2.33
CA LEU A 167 -1.67 -3.30 -1.23
C LEU A 167 -2.35 -4.55 -0.71
N ARG A 168 -2.76 -5.48 -1.58
CA ARG A 168 -3.34 -6.76 -1.14
C ARG A 168 -2.34 -7.59 -0.33
N ALA A 169 -1.09 -7.64 -0.75
CA ALA A 169 -0.05 -8.40 -0.04
C ALA A 169 0.21 -7.81 1.35
N VAL A 170 0.37 -6.49 1.44
CA VAL A 170 0.55 -5.80 2.73
C VAL A 170 -0.68 -5.96 3.61
N PHE A 171 -1.89 -5.73 3.07
CA PHE A 171 -3.15 -5.88 3.80
C PHE A 171 -3.34 -7.29 4.39
N ARG A 172 -3.06 -8.34 3.62
CA ARG A 172 -3.14 -9.73 4.12
C ARG A 172 -2.09 -10.00 5.21
N THR A 173 -0.90 -9.42 5.05
CA THR A 173 0.17 -9.51 6.07
C THR A 173 -0.26 -8.82 7.36
N GLU A 174 -0.88 -7.64 7.28
CA GLU A 174 -1.44 -6.92 8.42
C GLU A 174 -2.57 -7.71 9.11
N CYS A 175 -3.49 -8.31 8.34
CA CYS A 175 -4.54 -9.19 8.87
C CYS A 175 -3.96 -10.41 9.60
N ALA A 176 -2.92 -11.02 9.04
CA ALA A 176 -2.22 -12.14 9.67
C ALA A 176 -1.43 -11.71 10.92
N SER A 177 -0.93 -10.47 10.95
CA SER A 177 -0.27 -9.87 12.10
C SER A 177 -1.25 -9.62 13.25
N GLN A 178 -2.43 -9.05 12.96
CA GLN A 178 -3.45 -8.77 13.96
C GLN A 178 -4.05 -10.03 14.60
N SER A 179 -4.21 -11.11 13.84
CA SER A 179 -4.62 -12.41 14.40
C SER A 179 -3.55 -13.02 15.30
N ARG A 180 -2.27 -12.80 15.01
CA ARG A 180 -1.16 -13.19 15.89
C ARG A 180 -1.06 -12.28 17.12
N HIS A 181 -1.42 -10.99 17.00
CA HIS A 181 -1.41 -10.01 18.09
C HIS A 181 -2.66 -10.03 18.98
N ARG A 182 -3.69 -10.85 18.67
CA ARG A 182 -4.76 -11.16 19.65
C ARG A 182 -4.29 -11.93 20.87
N LEU A 183 -3.06 -12.45 20.86
CA LEU A 183 -2.37 -12.94 22.07
C LEU A 183 -1.57 -11.84 22.81
N THR A 184 -1.50 -10.60 22.31
CA THR A 184 -0.71 -9.49 22.88
C THR A 184 -1.33 -8.10 22.64
N HIS A 185 -2.66 -7.99 22.67
CA HIS A 185 -3.42 -6.80 22.22
C HIS A 185 -3.16 -5.53 23.07
N LYS A 186 -2.51 -5.66 24.24
CA LYS A 186 -2.26 -4.55 25.16
C LYS A 186 -1.06 -3.66 24.79
N GLU A 187 -0.15 -4.11 23.91
CA GLU A 187 1.16 -3.47 23.68
C GLU A 187 1.31 -2.66 22.38
N HIS A 188 0.37 -2.80 21.44
CA HIS A 188 0.43 -2.05 20.18
C HIS A 188 -0.14 -0.62 20.31
N MET A 189 -0.97 -0.37 21.33
CA MET A 189 -1.55 0.94 21.58
C MET A 189 -0.52 1.99 22.06
N GLU A 190 0.64 1.56 22.57
CA GLU A 190 1.70 2.46 23.05
C GLU A 190 2.64 2.96 21.93
N ARG A 191 2.50 2.50 20.67
CA ARG A 191 3.44 2.84 19.57
C ARG A 191 2.93 3.83 18.53
N ALA A 192 1.67 4.26 18.62
CA ALA A 192 1.07 5.15 17.61
C ALA A 192 1.17 6.66 17.98
N ALA A 193 1.72 7.00 19.14
CA ALA A 193 1.90 8.38 19.56
C ALA A 193 3.32 8.87 19.25
N THR A 194 3.54 9.37 18.03
CA THR A 194 4.39 10.55 17.75
C THR A 194 4.21 10.99 16.29
N ASP A 195 3.84 12.26 16.14
CA ASP A 195 3.88 13.13 14.95
C ASP A 195 3.10 12.70 13.71
N ILE A 196 1.77 12.86 13.79
CA ILE A 196 0.94 13.07 12.61
C ILE A 196 0.21 14.41 12.82
N ASP A 197 0.49 15.39 11.97
CA ASP A 197 -0.33 16.59 11.84
C ASP A 197 -1.66 16.18 11.18
N LEU A 198 -2.71 16.11 12.00
CA LEU A 198 -4.04 15.60 11.68
C LEU A 198 -5.07 16.71 11.48
N THR A 199 -4.65 17.89 11.01
CA THR A 199 -5.49 19.08 10.78
C THR A 199 -6.66 18.91 9.77
N GLY A 200 -6.98 17.69 9.35
CA GLY A 200 -8.12 17.37 8.48
C GLY A 200 -9.05 16.23 8.96
N PHE A 201 -8.93 15.71 10.19
CA PHE A 201 -9.79 14.62 10.68
C PHE A 201 -10.87 15.08 11.67
N ASP A 202 -12.02 14.41 11.59
CA ASP A 202 -13.27 14.72 12.29
C ASP A 202 -13.14 14.63 13.83
N GLN A 203 -13.76 15.58 14.54
CA GLN A 203 -13.51 15.86 15.97
C GLN A 203 -13.79 14.67 16.92
N GLY A 204 -14.63 13.71 16.51
CA GLY A 204 -14.95 12.52 17.31
C GLY A 204 -13.79 11.51 17.47
N VAL A 205 -12.77 11.57 16.62
CA VAL A 205 -11.60 10.67 16.66
C VAL A 205 -10.53 11.19 17.63
N ILE A 206 -10.44 12.51 17.80
CA ILE A 206 -9.45 13.19 18.65
C ILE A 206 -9.67 12.85 20.14
N ALA A 207 -10.93 12.79 20.59
CA ALA A 207 -11.26 12.56 21.99
C ALA A 207 -10.90 11.15 22.52
N ARG A 208 -10.54 10.19 21.65
CA ARG A 208 -10.17 8.82 22.05
C ARG A 208 -8.67 8.55 22.07
N LEU A 209 -7.83 9.51 21.66
CA LEU A 209 -6.39 9.35 21.51
C LEU A 209 -5.56 9.99 22.64
N THR A 210 -6.18 10.69 23.58
CA THR A 210 -5.52 11.42 24.67
C THR A 210 -5.55 10.64 26.00
N PHE A 211 -4.74 9.59 26.11
CA PHE A 211 -4.22 9.10 27.40
C PHE A 211 -2.68 9.05 27.29
N PRO A 212 -1.93 9.70 28.19
CA PRO A 212 -0.47 9.78 28.06
C PRO A 212 0.19 8.41 28.35
N PRO A 213 1.17 7.97 27.54
CA PRO A 213 1.89 6.72 27.76
C PRO A 213 2.92 6.84 28.91
N PRO A 214 3.26 5.72 29.59
CA PRO A 214 4.31 5.71 30.62
C PRO A 214 5.70 5.89 29.98
N VAL A 215 6.52 6.76 30.56
CA VAL A 215 7.88 7.09 30.08
C VAL A 215 8.90 6.19 30.77
N LEU A 216 9.64 5.39 30.00
CA LEU A 216 10.82 4.68 30.53
C LEU A 216 11.92 5.69 30.87
N THR A 217 12.38 5.68 32.12
CA THR A 217 13.44 6.60 32.58
C THR A 217 14.80 6.23 31.97
N GLN A 218 15.70 7.22 31.85
CA GLN A 218 17.08 7.01 31.38
C GLN A 218 17.83 5.97 32.23
N GLU A 219 17.53 5.92 33.53
CA GLU A 219 18.01 4.91 34.48
C GLU A 219 17.63 3.47 34.07
N SER A 220 16.40 3.30 33.58
CA SER A 220 15.92 2.00 33.07
C SER A 220 16.66 1.58 31.79
N LEU A 221 16.98 2.54 30.91
CA LEU A 221 17.75 2.27 29.69
C LEU A 221 19.20 1.89 29.99
N ASP A 222 19.84 2.56 30.93
CA ASP A 222 21.22 2.27 31.33
C ASP A 222 21.32 0.92 32.06
N HIS A 223 20.34 0.58 32.89
CA HIS A 223 20.23 -0.74 33.52
C HIS A 223 20.06 -1.86 32.47
N ILE A 224 19.21 -1.67 31.45
CA ILE A 224 19.02 -2.66 30.37
C ILE A 224 20.30 -2.83 29.54
N LYS A 225 21.01 -1.74 29.27
CA LYS A 225 22.29 -1.75 28.53
C LYS A 225 23.38 -2.51 29.27
N HIS A 226 23.42 -2.42 30.61
CA HIS A 226 24.42 -3.09 31.44
C HIS A 226 24.08 -4.55 31.75
N HIS A 227 22.87 -4.84 32.24
CA HIS A 227 22.50 -6.17 32.73
C HIS A 227 21.90 -7.08 31.65
N HIS A 228 21.32 -6.51 30.60
CA HIS A 228 20.70 -7.25 29.50
C HIS A 228 21.32 -6.89 28.14
N ARG A 229 22.65 -6.71 28.12
CA ARG A 229 23.44 -6.23 26.97
C ARG A 229 23.12 -6.91 25.65
N ARG A 230 22.87 -8.23 25.68
CA ARG A 230 22.50 -9.01 24.48
C ARG A 230 21.11 -8.65 23.96
N CYS A 231 20.12 -8.55 24.85
CA CYS A 231 18.77 -8.12 24.51
C CYS A 231 18.74 -6.66 24.06
N TYR A 232 19.47 -5.78 24.74
CA TYR A 232 19.64 -4.39 24.34
C TYR A 232 20.21 -4.29 22.92
N THR A 233 21.30 -5.00 22.63
CA THR A 233 21.97 -4.92 21.33
C THR A 233 21.09 -5.47 20.19
N LEU A 234 20.37 -6.57 20.44
CA LEU A 234 19.43 -7.16 19.48
C LEU A 234 18.24 -6.22 19.20
N LEU A 235 17.64 -5.65 20.24
CA LEU A 235 16.49 -4.76 20.12
C LEU A 235 16.88 -3.40 19.51
N HIS A 236 18.03 -2.86 19.90
CA HIS A 236 18.56 -1.61 19.36
C HIS A 236 18.90 -1.74 17.87
N LYS A 237 19.59 -2.80 17.45
CA LYS A 237 19.86 -3.03 16.02
C LYS A 237 18.56 -3.26 15.22
N ARG A 238 17.55 -3.92 15.81
CA ARG A 238 16.24 -4.07 15.17
C ARG A 238 15.51 -2.73 15.03
N TYR A 239 15.66 -1.84 16.01
CA TYR A 239 15.13 -0.47 15.99
C TYR A 239 15.81 0.38 14.92
N LEU A 240 17.13 0.24 14.75
CA LEU A 240 17.91 0.86 13.66
C LEU A 240 17.59 0.32 12.26
N GLY A 241 16.58 -0.55 12.12
CA GLY A 241 16.06 -0.99 10.83
C GLY A 241 16.63 -2.29 10.27
N TYR A 242 17.61 -2.91 10.95
CA TYR A 242 18.22 -4.17 10.47
C TYR A 242 17.17 -5.29 10.36
N SER A 243 17.18 -6.00 9.23
CA SER A 243 16.33 -7.16 8.94
C SER A 243 16.74 -8.39 9.77
N TYR A 244 15.86 -9.39 9.86
CA TYR A 244 16.17 -10.62 10.60
C TYR A 244 17.29 -11.42 9.94
N GLU A 245 17.41 -11.29 8.63
CA GLU A 245 18.40 -11.91 7.77
C GLU A 245 19.79 -11.25 7.98
N GLU A 246 19.86 -9.92 8.12
CA GLU A 246 21.11 -9.23 8.47
C GLU A 246 21.55 -9.53 9.91
N LEU A 247 20.60 -9.57 10.84
CA LEU A 247 20.90 -9.96 12.22
C LEU A 247 21.33 -11.43 12.31
N ALA A 248 20.79 -12.31 11.47
CA ALA A 248 21.19 -13.72 11.39
C ALA A 248 22.68 -13.87 11.09
N VAL A 249 23.18 -13.06 10.16
CA VAL A 249 24.61 -12.99 9.83
C VAL A 249 25.43 -12.45 11.02
N ILE A 250 25.03 -11.31 11.59
CA ILE A 250 25.76 -10.63 12.67
C ILE A 250 25.86 -11.51 13.93
N PHE A 251 24.77 -12.20 14.29
CA PHE A 251 24.68 -13.00 15.51
C PHE A 251 24.98 -14.49 15.27
N ARG A 252 25.34 -14.89 14.04
CA ARG A 252 25.60 -16.28 13.62
C ARG A 252 24.50 -17.25 14.05
N LYS A 253 23.25 -16.85 13.80
CA LYS A 253 22.04 -17.62 14.14
C LYS A 253 21.10 -17.64 12.96
N THR A 254 20.14 -18.57 12.96
CA THR A 254 19.06 -18.54 11.96
C THR A 254 18.09 -17.39 12.25
N ALA A 255 17.49 -16.83 11.21
CA ALA A 255 16.49 -15.76 11.34
C ALA A 255 15.30 -16.19 12.22
N GLY A 256 14.91 -17.46 12.17
CA GLY A 256 13.90 -18.05 13.05
C GLY A 256 14.31 -18.04 14.52
N SER A 257 15.57 -18.42 14.82
CA SER A 257 16.10 -18.37 16.19
C SER A 257 16.13 -16.94 16.74
N LEU A 258 16.46 -15.94 15.90
CA LEU A 258 16.53 -14.54 16.32
C LEU A 258 15.16 -13.91 16.55
N ARG A 259 14.14 -14.29 15.77
CA ARG A 259 12.75 -13.88 16.05
C ARG A 259 12.32 -14.34 17.43
N ASN A 260 12.61 -15.60 17.77
CA ASN A 260 12.28 -16.15 19.08
C ASN A 260 13.05 -15.47 20.21
N GLU A 261 14.34 -15.17 20.00
CA GLU A 261 15.18 -14.49 20.98
C GLU A 261 14.75 -13.04 21.21
N ILE A 262 14.40 -12.30 20.15
CA ILE A 262 13.85 -10.94 20.24
C ILE A 262 12.51 -10.93 20.99
N SER A 263 11.64 -11.92 20.73
CA SER A 263 10.38 -12.07 21.47
C SER A 263 10.60 -12.36 22.95
N LYS A 264 11.59 -13.21 23.29
CA LYS A 264 11.96 -13.49 24.69
C LYS A 264 12.49 -12.23 25.39
N CYS A 265 13.40 -11.49 24.74
CA CYS A 265 13.92 -10.24 25.27
C CYS A 265 12.82 -9.20 25.53
N ARG A 266 11.85 -9.07 24.63
CA ARG A 266 10.71 -8.14 24.81
C ARG A 266 9.83 -8.54 26.00
N LYS A 267 9.59 -9.85 26.15
CA LYS A 267 8.80 -10.38 27.27
C LYS A 267 9.50 -10.13 28.61
N GLU A 268 10.79 -10.48 28.70
CA GLU A 268 11.59 -10.31 29.91
C GLU A 268 11.69 -8.84 30.35
N LEU A 269 11.84 -7.91 29.41
CA LEU A 269 11.86 -6.48 29.72
C LEU A 269 10.48 -5.95 30.14
N ARG A 270 9.39 -6.43 29.53
CA ARG A 270 8.03 -6.02 29.97
C ARG A 270 7.71 -6.49 31.38
N GLU A 271 8.03 -7.75 31.69
CA GLU A 271 7.79 -8.33 33.01
C GLU A 271 8.57 -7.60 34.13
N ARG A 272 9.73 -6.99 33.80
CA ARG A 272 10.56 -6.28 34.78
C ARG A 272 10.24 -4.80 34.93
N TYR A 273 9.75 -4.14 33.87
CA TYR A 273 9.63 -2.67 33.83
C TYR A 273 8.21 -2.14 33.63
N GLN A 274 7.19 -3.01 33.48
CA GLN A 274 5.77 -2.61 33.38
C GLN A 274 4.94 -2.96 34.63
N SER A 275 5.58 -3.30 35.75
CA SER A 275 4.93 -3.63 37.04
C SER A 275 4.98 -2.52 38.09
N THR A 276 5.26 -1.28 37.68
CA THR A 276 5.23 -0.04 38.47
C THR A 276 4.63 1.06 37.62
#